data_AF-A0A2K8SES4-F1
#
_entry.id   AF-A0A2K8SES4-F1
#
_cell.length_a   1.000
_cell.length_b   1.000
_cell.length_c   1.000
_cell.angle_alpha   90.00
_cell.angle_beta   90.00
_cell.angle_gamma   90.00
#
_symmetry.space_group_name_H-M   'P 1'
#
loop_
_entity.id
_entity.type
_entity.pdbx_description
1 polymer ?
#
loop_
_entity_poly.entity_id
_entity_poly.type
_entity_poly.pdbx_seq_one_letter_code
_entity_poly.pdbx_strand_id
1 'polypeptide(L)'
;MKKSLSMLAVFGIISSTTVTVVACGTKTENKNSENKPEQPKEDLNQIIKDYQDEVTNIYIDHIKKEVMQNLIGVQESEKKHLFIKKDKIKDFTNKEKELTLKDKKDIENDENLILNSTLLAQKLNELKKVNKYKVILDDIDSIFDGVEIIYNDNLKIKSGELSQGVYIGNFINEYKINIRYKGKNSIEKFEIKDILKYTSTDSEAFKLAADNLAKNMEKDFLVSSEMKKYSNFEWNNIKGNKQSYEGYGEFSNEIKNYINLNDEYKNSLISFIKQNYFESFQNLNLEFNKNNIFMDSSFKNNLLNVFESKSAKSFEDYTKSDQNSEKIFKTIFRNDPNSESTKQILKELYFTNNNMDKWNKELITLKSNYLKNLKLTDQQTNLIEKSNEYISADSIGNFKLKGATITIGSGINKYIHELPDFNLSVTYNASSKVEEKVDFLSEFTSKVIIKGMHNFYGIDSNFKYPEFNSDQDYLMNIGNKEIISNIKKKFSNEYQLKFPGTFSQVFWNIWSSVSYQKSKEFISNLNIFNMLSTNALGFVHFIFENHSKFLKDFSSSSNGTYYNNKVDPTINENDISLIPTKGGSKSNSPDLITFKLGYLAVNFKYEKLFNLSESQKSKIFIKFV
;
A
#
# COMPACT_ATOMS: atom_id res chain seq x y z
N MET A 1 -8.82 41.67 -11.90
CA MET A 1 -7.98 40.77 -11.08
C MET A 1 -8.81 39.59 -10.58
N LYS A 2 -9.09 38.64 -11.48
CA LYS A 2 -9.99 37.48 -11.30
C LYS A 2 -9.49 36.29 -12.15
N LYS A 3 -8.16 36.07 -12.21
CA LYS A 3 -7.53 35.10 -13.14
C LYS A 3 -6.38 34.27 -12.56
N SER A 4 -6.35 34.03 -11.25
CA SER A 4 -5.21 33.34 -10.63
C SER A 4 -5.55 32.27 -9.60
N LEU A 5 -6.83 31.86 -9.47
CA LEU A 5 -7.24 30.86 -8.47
C LEU A 5 -7.65 29.48 -9.04
N SER A 6 -7.54 29.28 -10.35
CA SER A 6 -7.98 28.05 -11.04
C SER A 6 -6.82 27.12 -11.45
N MET A 7 -5.65 27.23 -10.81
CA MET A 7 -4.45 26.45 -11.19
C MET A 7 -3.70 25.83 -10.00
N LEU A 8 -4.44 25.40 -8.96
CA LEU A 8 -3.89 24.69 -7.79
C LEU A 8 -4.85 23.56 -7.38
N ALA A 9 -4.98 22.55 -8.24
CA ALA A 9 -5.62 21.26 -7.91
C ALA A 9 -5.09 20.14 -8.83
N VAL A 10 -3.80 20.15 -9.13
CA VAL A 10 -3.11 19.04 -9.78
C VAL A 10 -1.71 19.04 -9.20
N PHE A 11 -1.46 18.14 -8.25
CA PHE A 11 -0.25 17.32 -8.10
C PHE A 11 -0.22 16.70 -6.69
N GLY A 12 -0.19 15.36 -6.65
CA GLY A 12 0.56 14.63 -5.64
C GLY A 12 -0.16 14.18 -4.38
N ILE A 13 -1.15 13.29 -4.49
CA ILE A 13 -1.37 12.23 -3.48
C ILE A 13 -1.64 10.92 -4.20
N ILE A 14 -0.75 9.94 -3.99
CA ILE A 14 -1.02 8.52 -4.21
C ILE A 14 -1.92 8.10 -3.03
N SER A 15 -3.21 7.92 -3.28
CA SER A 15 -4.22 7.21 -2.48
C SER A 15 -5.61 7.81 -2.67
N SER A 16 -6.61 6.93 -2.73
CA SER A 16 -8.03 7.16 -2.41
C SER A 16 -8.82 8.15 -3.28
N THR A 17 -10.00 7.67 -3.65
CA THR A 17 -11.20 8.44 -3.93
C THR A 17 -11.26 9.73 -3.10
N THR A 18 -11.50 10.86 -3.74
CA THR A 18 -11.57 12.17 -3.07
C THR A 18 -12.55 12.14 -1.89
N VAL A 19 -12.03 12.22 -0.67
CA VAL A 19 -12.80 12.22 0.58
C VAL A 19 -13.43 13.59 0.78
N THR A 20 -14.74 13.69 0.64
CA THR A 20 -15.52 14.85 1.09
C THR A 20 -16.28 14.44 2.34
N VAL A 21 -15.83 14.86 3.53
CA VAL A 21 -16.59 14.67 4.78
C VAL A 21 -17.62 15.80 4.88
N VAL A 22 -18.88 15.50 4.61
CA VAL A 22 -19.99 16.43 4.87
C VAL A 22 -20.76 15.91 6.08
N ALA A 23 -20.57 16.55 7.23
CA ALA A 23 -21.34 16.27 8.44
C ALA A 23 -22.69 17.02 8.35
N CYS A 24 -23.78 16.28 8.09
CA CYS A 24 -25.14 16.77 8.32
C CYS A 24 -25.68 16.09 9.58
N GLY A 25 -25.75 16.83 10.70
CA GLY A 25 -26.28 16.31 11.96
C GLY A 25 -26.90 17.41 12.81
N THR A 26 -28.23 17.46 12.81
CA THR A 26 -29.10 18.24 13.71
C THR A 26 -28.93 17.77 15.17
N LYS A 27 -28.71 18.73 16.08
CA LYS A 27 -28.64 18.46 17.52
C LYS A 27 -30.02 18.09 18.07
N THR A 28 -30.11 16.94 18.71
CA THR A 28 -31.11 16.69 19.75
C THR A 28 -30.40 16.12 20.97
N GLU A 29 -30.43 16.88 22.06
CA GLU A 29 -29.96 16.47 23.37
C GLU A 29 -30.84 15.33 23.88
N ASN A 30 -30.24 14.26 24.39
CA ASN A 30 -30.88 13.47 25.42
C ASN A 30 -29.86 13.01 26.46
N LYS A 31 -30.22 13.29 27.71
CA LYS A 31 -29.49 13.00 28.94
C LYS A 31 -29.63 11.52 29.32
N ASN A 32 -28.63 11.06 30.06
CA ASN A 32 -28.54 9.82 30.86
C ASN A 32 -27.79 8.65 30.19
N SER A 33 -26.51 8.51 30.55
CA SER A 33 -25.81 7.22 30.53
C SER A 33 -25.04 7.05 31.84
N GLU A 34 -25.64 6.33 32.79
CA GLU A 34 -24.88 5.68 33.86
C GLU A 34 -24.81 4.17 33.54
N ASN A 35 -23.60 3.62 33.66
CA ASN A 35 -23.25 2.20 33.65
C ASN A 35 -23.25 1.46 32.29
N LYS A 36 -22.13 1.58 31.57
CA LYS A 36 -21.56 0.46 30.79
C LYS A 36 -20.06 0.31 31.12
N PRO A 37 -19.53 -0.93 31.18
CA PRO A 37 -18.11 -1.17 31.44
C PRO A 37 -17.25 -0.53 30.34
N GLU A 38 -16.17 0.15 30.72
CA GLU A 38 -15.20 0.70 29.77
C GLU A 38 -14.58 -0.44 28.96
N GLN A 39 -15.00 -0.55 27.69
CA GLN A 39 -14.28 -1.34 26.70
C GLN A 39 -12.92 -0.69 26.42
N PRO A 40 -11.88 -1.49 26.12
CA PRO A 40 -10.56 -0.96 25.81
C PRO A 40 -10.67 0.03 24.65
N LYS A 41 -10.10 1.23 24.83
CA LYS A 41 -10.02 2.28 23.81
C LYS A 41 -9.08 1.80 22.69
N GLU A 42 -9.57 0.94 21.81
CA GLU A 42 -8.97 0.77 20.49
C GLU A 42 -9.00 2.13 19.78
N ASP A 43 -7.94 2.46 19.03
CA ASP A 43 -7.85 3.73 18.33
C ASP A 43 -8.91 3.78 17.23
N LEU A 44 -10.04 4.44 17.52
CA LEU A 44 -11.19 4.59 16.64
C LEU A 44 -10.78 5.06 15.24
N ASN A 45 -9.75 5.91 15.14
CA ASN A 45 -9.26 6.41 13.85
C ASN A 45 -8.63 5.29 13.02
N GLN A 46 -7.87 4.40 13.66
CA GLN A 46 -7.27 3.26 12.97
C GLN A 46 -8.35 2.26 12.52
N ILE A 47 -9.38 2.04 13.33
CA ILE A 47 -10.52 1.18 12.96
C ILE A 47 -11.26 1.76 11.75
N ILE A 48 -11.57 3.07 11.78
CA ILE A 48 -12.24 3.77 10.66
C ILE A 48 -11.40 3.67 9.39
N LYS A 49 -10.09 3.87 9.49
CA LYS A 49 -9.19 3.77 8.34
C LYS A 49 -9.17 2.36 7.76
N ASP A 50 -8.95 1.35 8.59
CA ASP A 50 -8.91 -0.05 8.13
C ASP A 50 -10.25 -0.47 7.50
N TYR A 51 -11.36 0.03 8.04
CA TYR A 51 -12.69 -0.13 7.48
C TYR A 51 -12.81 0.53 6.09
N GLN A 52 -12.36 1.78 5.91
CA GLN A 52 -12.38 2.46 4.60
C GLN A 52 -11.52 1.73 3.56
N ASP A 53 -10.37 1.20 3.95
CA ASP A 53 -9.51 0.40 3.07
C ASP A 53 -10.21 -0.90 2.65
N GLU A 54 -10.86 -1.59 3.58
CA GLU A 54 -11.58 -2.84 3.30
C GLU A 54 -12.82 -2.62 2.42
N VAL A 55 -13.59 -1.56 2.68
CA VAL A 55 -14.70 -1.10 1.83
C VAL A 55 -14.21 -0.82 0.42
N THR A 56 -13.08 -0.12 0.27
CA THR A 56 -12.48 0.19 -1.04
C THR A 56 -12.08 -1.08 -1.77
N ASN A 57 -11.48 -2.06 -1.08
CA ASN A 57 -11.12 -3.35 -1.67
C ASN A 57 -12.36 -4.15 -2.13
N ILE A 58 -13.43 -4.19 -1.32
CA ILE A 58 -14.70 -4.83 -1.69
C ILE A 58 -15.29 -4.17 -2.93
N TYR A 59 -15.29 -2.84 -2.99
CA TYR A 59 -15.77 -2.09 -4.15
C TYR A 59 -14.96 -2.41 -5.41
N ILE A 60 -13.63 -2.35 -5.35
CA ILE A 60 -12.76 -2.66 -6.50
C ILE A 60 -13.00 -4.09 -7.01
N ASP A 61 -13.09 -5.06 -6.10
CA ASP A 61 -13.35 -6.47 -6.45
C ASP A 61 -14.75 -6.65 -7.07
N HIS A 62 -15.74 -5.93 -6.54
CA HIS A 62 -17.11 -5.93 -7.08
C HIS A 62 -17.16 -5.37 -8.50
N ILE A 63 -16.54 -4.20 -8.75
CA ILE A 63 -16.49 -3.64 -10.11
C ILE A 63 -15.86 -4.64 -11.07
N LYS A 64 -14.71 -5.22 -10.69
CA LYS A 64 -13.96 -6.17 -11.52
C LYS A 64 -14.75 -7.43 -11.85
N LYS A 65 -15.42 -8.04 -10.86
CA LYS A 65 -16.06 -9.35 -11.00
C LYS A 65 -17.50 -9.29 -11.49
N GLU A 66 -18.24 -8.27 -11.08
CA GLU A 66 -19.70 -8.24 -11.24
C GLU A 66 -20.17 -7.19 -12.26
N VAL A 67 -19.43 -6.08 -12.40
CA VAL A 67 -19.88 -4.91 -13.18
C VAL A 67 -19.26 -4.85 -14.57
N MET A 68 -17.95 -5.15 -14.72
CA MET A 68 -17.25 -4.94 -16.00
C MET A 68 -17.93 -5.62 -17.21
N GLN A 69 -18.52 -6.80 -17.02
CA GLN A 69 -19.25 -7.54 -18.06
C GLN A 69 -20.61 -6.92 -18.46
N ASN A 70 -21.12 -5.99 -17.64
CA ASN A 70 -22.39 -5.29 -17.86
C ASN A 70 -22.19 -3.92 -18.54
N LEU A 71 -20.95 -3.49 -18.78
CA LEU A 71 -20.67 -2.17 -19.34
C LEU A 71 -20.98 -2.07 -20.84
N ILE A 72 -21.23 -3.20 -21.50
CA ILE A 72 -21.61 -3.27 -22.92
C ILE A 72 -22.98 -3.93 -23.05
N GLY A 73 -23.96 -3.12 -23.43
CA GLY A 73 -25.35 -3.43 -23.69
C GLY A 73 -25.64 -3.80 -25.13
N VAL A 74 -26.54 -4.75 -25.27
CA VAL A 74 -27.24 -5.09 -26.51
C VAL A 74 -28.73 -5.05 -26.20
N GLN A 75 -29.58 -4.99 -27.23
CA GLN A 75 -31.03 -4.82 -27.05
C GLN A 75 -31.64 -5.84 -26.06
N GLU A 76 -31.14 -7.07 -26.02
CA GLU A 76 -31.61 -8.10 -25.08
C GLU A 76 -31.23 -7.80 -23.63
N SER A 77 -29.99 -7.36 -23.37
CA SER A 77 -29.53 -7.03 -22.01
C SER A 77 -30.11 -5.71 -21.49
N GLU A 78 -30.50 -4.81 -22.40
CA GLU A 78 -31.11 -3.51 -22.09
C GLU A 78 -32.61 -3.57 -21.79
N LYS A 79 -33.27 -4.74 -21.89
CA LYS A 79 -34.73 -4.87 -21.70
C LYS A 79 -35.25 -4.30 -20.37
N LYS A 80 -34.41 -4.35 -19.33
CA LYS A 80 -34.75 -3.85 -17.99
C LYS A 80 -34.42 -2.36 -17.81
N HIS A 81 -33.73 -1.74 -18.77
CA HIS A 81 -33.31 -0.35 -18.70
C HIS A 81 -34.44 0.60 -19.12
N LEU A 82 -34.63 1.64 -18.33
CA LEU A 82 -35.64 2.68 -18.57
C LEU A 82 -35.11 3.78 -19.49
N PHE A 83 -33.87 4.21 -19.27
CA PHE A 83 -33.19 5.28 -19.99
C PHE A 83 -31.91 4.82 -20.72
N ILE A 84 -31.02 4.05 -20.08
CA ILE A 84 -29.70 3.70 -20.66
C ILE A 84 -29.87 2.55 -21.66
N LYS A 85 -30.44 2.90 -22.83
CA LYS A 85 -30.73 2.00 -23.94
C LYS A 85 -30.70 2.74 -25.28
N LYS A 86 -30.57 1.97 -26.36
CA LYS A 86 -30.42 2.49 -27.74
C LYS A 86 -31.29 3.70 -28.09
N ASP A 87 -32.62 3.56 -28.03
CA ASP A 87 -33.54 4.61 -28.51
C ASP A 87 -33.37 5.92 -27.76
N LYS A 88 -33.24 5.84 -26.44
CA LYS A 88 -33.05 7.00 -25.56
C LYS A 88 -31.68 7.64 -25.73
N ILE A 89 -30.61 6.86 -25.83
CA ILE A 89 -29.27 7.39 -26.10
C ILE A 89 -29.23 8.11 -27.45
N LYS A 90 -29.92 7.56 -28.46
CA LYS A 90 -30.07 8.20 -29.77
C LYS A 90 -30.82 9.52 -29.69
N ASP A 91 -31.96 9.56 -29.00
CA ASP A 91 -32.80 10.76 -28.86
C ASP A 91 -32.08 11.91 -28.12
N PHE A 92 -31.29 11.57 -27.11
CA PHE A 92 -30.58 12.51 -26.23
C PHE A 92 -29.11 12.75 -26.61
N THR A 93 -28.68 12.29 -27.78
CA THR A 93 -27.31 12.54 -28.26
C THR A 93 -27.02 14.04 -28.35
N ASN A 94 -26.02 14.53 -27.59
CA ASN A 94 -25.67 15.94 -27.42
C ASN A 94 -26.74 16.84 -26.77
N LYS A 95 -27.73 16.24 -26.08
CA LYS A 95 -28.85 16.95 -25.47
C LYS A 95 -28.93 16.69 -23.96
N GLU A 96 -27.78 16.57 -23.32
CA GLU A 96 -27.68 16.25 -21.88
C GLU A 96 -28.37 17.32 -21.01
N LYS A 97 -28.44 18.58 -21.48
CA LYS A 97 -29.15 19.68 -20.82
C LYS A 97 -30.67 19.61 -20.91
N GLU A 98 -31.22 18.76 -21.79
CA GLU A 98 -32.66 18.59 -21.99
C GLU A 98 -33.26 17.48 -21.11
N LEU A 99 -32.45 16.81 -20.28
CA LEU A 99 -32.91 15.73 -19.39
C LEU A 99 -33.94 16.24 -18.37
N THR A 100 -35.13 15.62 -18.37
CA THR A 100 -36.17 15.91 -17.38
C THR A 100 -35.87 15.26 -16.03
N LEU A 101 -36.61 15.64 -14.98
CA LEU A 101 -36.52 14.97 -13.68
C LEU A 101 -36.88 13.48 -13.75
N LYS A 102 -37.77 13.10 -14.68
CA LYS A 102 -38.11 11.69 -14.90
C LYS A 102 -36.92 10.96 -15.53
N ASP A 103 -36.30 11.54 -16.57
CA ASP A 103 -35.14 10.94 -17.22
C ASP A 103 -33.99 10.72 -16.23
N LYS A 104 -33.77 11.67 -15.30
CA LYS A 104 -32.77 11.54 -14.23
C LYS A 104 -33.08 10.36 -13.30
N LYS A 105 -34.33 10.20 -12.85
CA LYS A 105 -34.73 9.04 -12.03
C LYS A 105 -34.58 7.70 -12.77
N ASP A 106 -34.89 7.70 -14.06
CA ASP A 106 -34.75 6.51 -14.91
C ASP A 106 -33.25 6.15 -15.08
N ILE A 107 -32.37 7.14 -15.25
CA ILE A 107 -30.91 6.97 -15.21
C ILE A 107 -30.45 6.42 -13.87
N GLU A 108 -30.93 6.98 -12.75
CA GLU A 108 -30.58 6.50 -11.40
C GLU A 108 -30.93 5.03 -11.19
N ASN A 109 -32.10 4.61 -11.64
CA ASN A 109 -32.50 3.20 -11.60
C ASN A 109 -31.55 2.32 -12.43
N ASP A 110 -31.26 2.73 -13.66
CA ASP A 110 -30.44 1.95 -14.59
C ASP A 110 -28.98 1.84 -14.14
N GLU A 111 -28.37 2.90 -13.62
CA GLU A 111 -27.00 2.82 -13.07
C GLU A 111 -26.93 1.88 -11.86
N ASN A 112 -27.93 1.91 -10.97
CA ASN A 112 -27.99 0.96 -9.85
C ASN A 112 -28.06 -0.50 -10.34
N LEU A 113 -28.80 -0.75 -11.42
CA LEU A 113 -28.88 -2.08 -12.05
C LEU A 113 -27.53 -2.48 -12.68
N ILE A 114 -26.92 -1.60 -13.47
CA ILE A 114 -25.64 -1.86 -14.15
C ILE A 114 -24.51 -2.12 -13.13
N LEU A 115 -24.44 -1.29 -12.09
CA LEU A 115 -23.47 -1.42 -11.00
C LEU A 115 -23.78 -2.59 -10.06
N ASN A 116 -24.92 -3.27 -10.22
CA ASN A 116 -25.39 -4.33 -9.33
C ASN A 116 -25.29 -3.90 -7.84
N SER A 117 -25.83 -2.72 -7.53
CA SER A 117 -25.64 -2.05 -6.24
C SER A 117 -26.23 -2.85 -5.07
N THR A 118 -27.28 -3.65 -5.31
CA THR A 118 -27.85 -4.58 -4.32
C THR A 118 -26.81 -5.61 -3.84
N LEU A 119 -26.05 -6.22 -4.75
CA LEU A 119 -25.01 -7.18 -4.37
C LEU A 119 -23.84 -6.49 -3.68
N LEU A 120 -23.47 -5.28 -4.12
CA LEU A 120 -22.44 -4.48 -3.44
C LEU A 120 -22.86 -4.18 -1.99
N ALA A 121 -24.11 -3.76 -1.78
CA ALA A 121 -24.67 -3.50 -0.47
C ALA A 121 -24.62 -4.75 0.44
N GLN A 122 -24.95 -5.92 -0.11
CA GLN A 122 -24.84 -7.19 0.61
C GLN A 122 -23.39 -7.50 1.01
N LYS A 123 -22.44 -7.41 0.08
CA LYS A 123 -21.01 -7.65 0.33
C LYS A 123 -20.46 -6.70 1.41
N LEU A 124 -20.85 -5.44 1.37
CA LEU A 124 -20.44 -4.44 2.36
C LEU A 124 -21.06 -4.70 3.74
N ASN A 125 -22.34 -5.08 3.79
CA ASN A 125 -23.03 -5.38 5.05
C ASN A 125 -22.43 -6.58 5.81
N GLU A 126 -21.68 -7.47 5.14
CA GLU A 126 -20.91 -8.53 5.83
C GLU A 126 -19.86 -7.96 6.80
N LEU A 127 -19.37 -6.72 6.59
CA LEU A 127 -18.45 -6.06 7.52
C LEU A 127 -19.05 -5.85 8.92
N LYS A 128 -20.38 -5.80 9.06
CA LYS A 128 -21.04 -5.75 10.38
C LYS A 128 -20.78 -7.00 11.23
N LYS A 129 -20.44 -8.13 10.60
CA LYS A 129 -20.13 -9.39 11.31
C LYS A 129 -18.70 -9.43 11.84
N VAL A 130 -17.82 -8.56 11.35
CA VAL A 130 -16.42 -8.50 11.77
C VAL A 130 -16.32 -7.78 13.12
N ASN A 131 -15.92 -8.51 14.16
CA ASN A 131 -15.89 -7.98 15.54
C ASN A 131 -15.12 -6.66 15.69
N LYS A 132 -14.03 -6.49 14.93
CA LYS A 132 -13.21 -5.27 14.91
C LYS A 132 -14.01 -4.00 14.57
N TYR A 133 -15.03 -4.10 13.72
CA TYR A 133 -15.77 -2.93 13.23
C TYR A 133 -17.06 -2.66 13.99
N LYS A 134 -17.44 -3.50 14.95
CA LYS A 134 -18.68 -3.33 15.75
C LYS A 134 -18.80 -1.95 16.39
N VAL A 135 -17.69 -1.43 16.93
CA VAL A 135 -17.64 -0.10 17.57
C VAL A 135 -18.04 1.06 16.63
N ILE A 136 -17.88 0.89 15.31
CA ILE A 136 -18.29 1.90 14.31
C ILE A 136 -19.51 1.48 13.47
N LEU A 137 -20.00 0.24 13.56
CA LEU A 137 -21.07 -0.28 12.68
C LEU A 137 -22.31 -0.80 13.41
N ASP A 138 -22.26 -1.06 14.72
CA ASP A 138 -23.41 -1.65 15.45
C ASP A 138 -24.65 -0.75 15.40
N ASP A 139 -24.46 0.57 15.48
CA ASP A 139 -25.54 1.57 15.43
C ASP A 139 -25.89 2.01 13.99
N ILE A 140 -25.32 1.37 12.97
CA ILE A 140 -25.53 1.71 11.56
C ILE A 140 -26.46 0.68 10.93
N ASP A 141 -27.72 1.03 10.67
CA ASP A 141 -28.70 0.10 10.10
C ASP A 141 -28.23 -0.51 8.77
N SER A 142 -27.80 0.34 7.83
CA SER A 142 -27.20 -0.05 6.55
C SER A 142 -25.87 0.67 6.34
N ILE A 143 -24.84 -0.12 6.05
CA ILE A 143 -23.51 0.41 5.68
C ILE A 143 -23.60 1.17 4.36
N PHE A 144 -24.32 0.60 3.40
CA PHE A 144 -24.48 1.18 2.08
C PHE A 144 -25.66 2.14 2.08
N ASP A 145 -25.40 3.42 1.81
CA ASP A 145 -26.40 4.49 1.73
C ASP A 145 -26.97 4.65 0.32
N GLY A 146 -26.25 4.18 -0.69
CA GLY A 146 -26.71 4.22 -2.09
C GLY A 146 -25.63 4.67 -3.06
N VAL A 147 -26.02 4.65 -4.34
CA VAL A 147 -25.29 5.30 -5.43
C VAL A 147 -25.89 6.68 -5.63
N GLU A 148 -25.05 7.71 -5.56
CA GLU A 148 -25.41 9.10 -5.89
C GLU A 148 -24.84 9.45 -7.27
N ILE A 149 -25.70 9.87 -8.17
CA ILE A 149 -25.30 10.29 -9.51
C ILE A 149 -25.02 11.79 -9.54
N ILE A 150 -23.91 12.16 -10.20
CA ILE A 150 -23.47 13.55 -10.33
C ILE A 150 -23.80 14.07 -11.72
N TYR A 151 -24.88 14.85 -11.81
CA TYR A 151 -25.23 15.56 -13.04
C TYR A 151 -24.39 16.84 -13.20
N ASN A 152 -23.27 16.75 -13.91
CA ASN A 152 -22.38 17.87 -14.24
C ASN A 152 -21.97 17.86 -15.72
N ASP A 153 -21.04 18.74 -16.11
CA ASP A 153 -20.54 18.84 -17.49
C ASP A 153 -19.79 17.58 -17.99
N ASN A 154 -19.53 16.60 -17.12
CA ASN A 154 -18.91 15.33 -17.48
C ASN A 154 -19.93 14.27 -17.95
N LEU A 155 -21.24 14.50 -17.75
CA LEU A 155 -22.28 13.68 -18.36
C LEU A 155 -22.21 13.82 -19.88
N LYS A 156 -22.05 12.70 -20.59
CA LYS A 156 -22.02 12.65 -22.06
C LYS A 156 -22.93 11.56 -22.58
N ILE A 157 -23.78 11.92 -23.52
CA ILE A 157 -24.66 11.01 -24.25
C ILE A 157 -24.38 11.20 -25.73
N LYS A 158 -23.84 10.16 -26.36
CA LYS A 158 -23.44 10.21 -27.77
C LYS A 158 -23.81 8.93 -28.47
N SER A 159 -24.12 9.03 -29.76
CA SER A 159 -24.35 7.87 -30.61
C SER A 159 -23.81 8.07 -32.02
N GLY A 160 -23.64 6.96 -32.73
CA GLY A 160 -23.22 6.91 -34.12
C GLY A 160 -23.34 5.50 -34.68
N GLU A 161 -22.64 5.25 -35.78
CA GLU A 161 -22.61 3.95 -36.44
C GLU A 161 -21.17 3.44 -36.54
N LEU A 162 -20.90 2.26 -35.98
CA LEU A 162 -19.59 1.60 -35.99
C LEU A 162 -19.16 1.23 -37.41
N SER A 163 -20.12 0.73 -38.17
CA SER A 163 -20.09 0.47 -39.61
C SER A 163 -21.52 0.68 -40.14
N GLN A 164 -21.69 0.66 -41.46
CA GLN A 164 -22.99 0.95 -42.09
C GLN A 164 -24.12 0.12 -41.46
N GLY A 165 -25.04 0.78 -40.75
CA GLY A 165 -26.20 0.15 -40.09
C GLY A 165 -25.94 -0.50 -38.72
N VAL A 166 -24.71 -0.44 -38.18
CA VAL A 166 -24.37 -0.99 -36.85
C VAL A 166 -24.33 0.13 -35.82
N TYR A 167 -25.38 0.25 -35.01
CA TYR A 167 -25.48 1.28 -33.97
C TYR A 167 -24.43 1.11 -32.87
N ILE A 168 -23.88 2.23 -32.41
CA ILE A 168 -23.09 2.32 -31.18
C ILE A 168 -23.36 3.64 -30.44
N GLY A 169 -23.69 3.55 -29.16
CA GLY A 169 -23.96 4.67 -28.26
C GLY A 169 -23.11 4.58 -27.00
N ASN A 170 -22.79 5.72 -26.39
CA ASN A 170 -22.06 5.80 -25.14
C ASN A 170 -22.80 6.72 -24.18
N PHE A 171 -22.95 6.23 -22.96
CA PHE A 171 -23.46 6.97 -21.82
C PHE A 171 -22.32 7.03 -20.79
N ILE A 172 -21.82 8.23 -20.53
CA ILE A 172 -20.75 8.45 -19.56
C ILE A 172 -21.29 9.34 -18.45
N ASN A 173 -21.14 8.93 -17.20
CA ASN A 173 -21.60 9.71 -16.07
C ASN A 173 -20.75 9.49 -14.82
N GLU A 174 -20.64 10.52 -13.98
CA GLU A 174 -19.95 10.40 -12.70
C GLU A 174 -20.92 9.97 -11.60
N TYR A 175 -20.47 9.10 -10.71
CA TYR A 175 -21.24 8.66 -9.55
C TYR A 175 -20.38 8.55 -8.30
N LYS A 176 -21.05 8.47 -7.15
CA LYS A 176 -20.44 8.16 -5.85
C LYS A 176 -21.16 7.01 -5.18
N ILE A 177 -20.40 6.11 -4.59
CA ILE A 177 -20.90 5.16 -3.60
C ILE A 177 -20.79 5.81 -2.22
N ASN A 178 -21.92 5.90 -1.53
CA ASN A 178 -22.01 6.49 -0.20
C ASN A 178 -22.03 5.38 0.87
N ILE A 179 -21.05 5.43 1.77
CA ILE A 179 -20.84 4.45 2.83
C ILE A 179 -20.95 5.13 4.19
N ARG A 180 -21.71 4.55 5.13
CA ARG A 180 -21.94 5.09 6.47
C ARG A 180 -21.18 4.33 7.53
N TYR A 181 -20.62 5.07 8.49
CA TYR A 181 -20.04 4.52 9.72
C TYR A 181 -20.24 5.51 10.86
N LYS A 182 -20.16 5.04 12.10
CA LYS A 182 -20.20 5.88 13.30
C LYS A 182 -18.81 6.45 13.57
N GLY A 183 -18.67 7.74 13.37
CA GLY A 183 -17.49 8.51 13.76
C GLY A 183 -17.53 8.93 15.22
N LYS A 184 -16.65 9.87 15.59
CA LYS A 184 -16.46 10.24 17.01
C LYS A 184 -17.71 10.84 17.65
N ASN A 185 -18.48 11.62 16.88
CA ASN A 185 -19.62 12.40 17.39
C ASN A 185 -20.92 12.16 16.62
N SER A 186 -20.87 11.53 15.43
CA SER A 186 -22.02 11.38 14.54
C SER A 186 -21.80 10.23 13.56
N ILE A 187 -22.86 9.86 12.84
CA ILE A 187 -22.73 9.05 11.63
C ILE A 187 -22.02 9.90 10.57
N GLU A 188 -20.93 9.39 10.04
CA GLU A 188 -20.10 10.01 9.01
C GLU A 188 -20.27 9.24 7.68
N LYS A 189 -19.91 9.90 6.58
CA LYS A 189 -19.96 9.34 5.23
C LYS A 189 -18.56 9.20 4.63
N PHE A 190 -18.28 8.03 4.07
CA PHE A 190 -17.14 7.78 3.20
C PHE A 190 -17.63 7.66 1.76
N GLU A 191 -17.04 8.43 0.85
CA GLU A 191 -17.44 8.50 -0.56
C GLU A 191 -16.38 7.83 -1.44
N ILE A 192 -16.81 6.88 -2.27
CA ILE A 192 -16.01 6.33 -3.37
C ILE A 192 -16.54 6.94 -4.66
N LYS A 193 -15.73 7.74 -5.37
CA LYS A 193 -16.14 8.39 -6.64
C LYS A 193 -15.59 7.62 -7.83
N ASP A 194 -16.41 7.43 -8.86
CA ASP A 194 -16.02 6.74 -10.09
C ASP A 194 -16.84 7.25 -11.29
N ILE A 195 -16.50 6.76 -12.49
CA ILE A 195 -17.15 7.13 -13.75
C ILE A 195 -17.71 5.88 -14.41
N LEU A 196 -19.03 5.86 -14.64
CA LEU A 196 -19.65 4.85 -15.47
C LEU A 196 -19.39 5.19 -16.95
N LYS A 197 -18.87 4.24 -17.70
CA LYS A 197 -18.75 4.30 -19.16
C LYS A 197 -19.49 3.12 -19.75
N TYR A 198 -20.71 3.37 -20.19
CA TYR A 198 -21.59 2.34 -20.73
C TYR A 198 -21.69 2.46 -22.25
N THR A 199 -21.65 1.33 -22.94
CA THR A 199 -21.83 1.25 -24.39
C THR A 199 -23.12 0.51 -24.70
N SER A 200 -23.97 1.10 -25.53
CA SER A 200 -25.15 0.44 -26.11
C SER A 200 -24.87 0.15 -27.59
N THR A 201 -25.08 -1.08 -28.07
CA THR A 201 -24.80 -1.45 -29.46
C THR A 201 -25.75 -2.51 -30.00
N ASP A 202 -25.89 -2.58 -31.33
CA ASP A 202 -26.58 -3.69 -32.01
C ASP A 202 -25.64 -4.89 -32.30
N SER A 203 -24.34 -4.75 -32.03
CA SER A 203 -23.35 -5.75 -32.40
C SER A 203 -23.01 -6.68 -31.24
N GLU A 204 -23.57 -7.90 -31.26
CA GLU A 204 -23.18 -8.98 -30.34
C GLU A 204 -21.69 -9.31 -30.45
N ALA A 205 -21.12 -9.23 -31.65
CA ALA A 205 -19.68 -9.41 -31.86
C ALA A 205 -18.85 -8.34 -31.14
N PHE A 206 -19.30 -7.08 -31.15
CA PHE A 206 -18.62 -6.00 -30.44
C PHE A 206 -18.74 -6.18 -28.93
N LYS A 207 -19.93 -6.57 -28.45
CA LYS A 207 -20.14 -6.92 -27.05
C LYS A 207 -19.19 -8.02 -26.60
N LEU A 208 -19.15 -9.14 -27.33
CA LEU A 208 -18.27 -10.26 -27.01
C LEU A 208 -16.79 -9.84 -27.00
N ALA A 209 -16.35 -9.06 -27.99
CA ALA A 209 -14.99 -8.51 -28.06
C ALA A 209 -14.64 -7.66 -26.83
N ALA A 210 -15.50 -6.71 -26.48
CA ALA A 210 -15.30 -5.80 -25.37
C ALA A 210 -15.39 -6.50 -23.99
N ASP A 211 -16.30 -7.46 -23.83
CA ASP A 211 -16.38 -8.29 -22.63
C ASP A 211 -15.11 -9.14 -22.45
N ASN A 212 -14.59 -9.71 -23.55
CA ASN A 212 -13.34 -10.47 -23.54
C ASN A 212 -12.13 -9.60 -23.21
N LEU A 213 -12.07 -8.37 -23.73
CA LEU A 213 -11.06 -7.38 -23.34
C LEU A 213 -11.14 -7.12 -21.83
N ALA A 214 -12.30 -6.72 -21.33
CA ALA A 214 -12.49 -6.38 -19.93
C ALA A 214 -12.11 -7.53 -18.98
N LYS A 215 -12.41 -8.78 -19.38
CA LYS A 215 -12.16 -9.97 -18.58
C LYS A 215 -10.71 -10.47 -18.63
N ASN A 216 -10.06 -10.40 -19.79
CA ASN A 216 -8.80 -11.12 -20.02
C ASN A 216 -7.58 -10.21 -20.22
N MET A 217 -7.75 -8.93 -20.58
CA MET A 217 -6.64 -8.02 -20.89
C MET A 217 -5.56 -7.98 -19.82
N GLU A 218 -5.96 -7.96 -18.55
CA GLU A 218 -5.03 -7.90 -17.42
C GLU A 218 -4.02 -9.04 -17.43
N LYS A 219 -4.48 -10.27 -17.75
CA LYS A 219 -3.64 -11.46 -17.77
C LYS A 219 -3.00 -11.71 -19.13
N ASP A 220 -3.71 -11.46 -20.22
CA ASP A 220 -3.21 -11.71 -21.58
C ASP A 220 -2.03 -10.80 -21.92
N PHE A 221 -2.03 -9.56 -21.40
CA PHE A 221 -0.90 -8.64 -21.53
C PHE A 221 0.38 -9.17 -20.89
N LEU A 222 0.27 -9.81 -19.72
CA LEU A 222 1.40 -10.40 -19.01
C LEU A 222 1.92 -11.67 -19.71
N VAL A 223 1.02 -12.50 -20.24
CA VAL A 223 1.34 -13.77 -20.92
C VAL A 223 1.92 -13.53 -22.33
N SER A 224 1.56 -12.43 -22.98
CA SER A 224 1.92 -12.16 -24.37
C SER A 224 3.42 -12.03 -24.59
N SER A 225 3.95 -12.82 -25.54
CA SER A 225 5.33 -12.69 -26.01
C SER A 225 5.59 -11.38 -26.76
N GLU A 226 4.58 -10.84 -27.45
CA GLU A 226 4.68 -9.56 -28.17
C GLU A 226 4.76 -8.37 -27.20
N MET A 227 4.00 -8.44 -26.10
CA MET A 227 3.99 -7.36 -25.10
C MET A 227 5.05 -7.53 -24.02
N LYS A 228 5.95 -8.51 -24.14
CA LYS A 228 6.96 -8.83 -23.13
C LYS A 228 7.85 -7.63 -22.76
N LYS A 229 8.27 -6.81 -23.73
CA LYS A 229 9.05 -5.57 -23.47
C LYS A 229 8.26 -4.55 -22.63
N TYR A 230 6.94 -4.60 -22.66
CA TYR A 230 6.03 -3.62 -22.07
C TYR A 230 5.32 -4.11 -20.81
N SER A 231 5.31 -5.42 -20.57
CA SER A 231 4.79 -6.06 -19.36
C SER A 231 5.87 -6.30 -18.31
N ASN A 232 7.15 -6.02 -18.62
CA ASN A 232 8.28 -6.19 -17.71
C ASN A 232 9.08 -4.88 -17.64
N PHE A 233 8.91 -4.13 -16.55
CA PHE A 233 9.55 -2.83 -16.34
C PHE A 233 10.89 -2.98 -15.65
N GLU A 234 11.95 -2.45 -16.28
CA GLU A 234 13.27 -2.40 -15.67
C GLU A 234 13.61 -0.98 -15.22
N TRP A 235 14.10 -0.81 -13.99
CA TRP A 235 14.43 0.49 -13.42
C TRP A 235 15.35 1.31 -14.32
N ASN A 236 16.38 0.69 -14.89
CA ASN A 236 17.33 1.38 -15.78
C ASN A 236 16.67 2.01 -17.01
N ASN A 237 15.50 1.50 -17.43
CA ASN A 237 14.77 2.00 -18.59
C ASN A 237 13.77 3.12 -18.22
N ILE A 238 13.41 3.26 -16.94
CA ILE A 238 12.35 4.19 -16.48
C ILE A 238 12.80 5.22 -15.44
N LYS A 239 13.99 5.08 -14.84
CA LYS A 239 14.46 5.90 -13.71
C LYS A 239 14.69 7.38 -14.01
N GLY A 240 14.84 7.75 -15.29
CA GLY A 240 15.24 9.11 -15.67
C GLY A 240 16.59 9.50 -15.04
N ASN A 241 16.59 10.58 -14.25
CA ASN A 241 17.80 11.10 -13.58
C ASN A 241 18.06 10.50 -12.19
N LYS A 242 17.23 9.55 -11.74
CA LYS A 242 17.39 8.89 -10.43
C LYS A 242 18.55 7.91 -10.43
N GLN A 243 19.08 7.65 -9.24
CA GLN A 243 20.16 6.70 -9.01
C GLN A 243 19.68 5.26 -9.15
N SER A 244 20.58 4.34 -9.49
CA SER A 244 20.22 2.93 -9.71
C SER A 244 19.67 2.25 -8.45
N TYR A 245 20.19 2.59 -7.27
CA TYR A 245 19.71 2.02 -6.01
C TYR A 245 18.31 2.49 -5.60
N GLU A 246 17.85 3.65 -6.11
CA GLU A 246 16.51 4.19 -5.79
C GLU A 246 15.37 3.34 -6.35
N GLY A 247 15.66 2.38 -7.25
CA GLY A 247 14.68 1.44 -7.78
C GLY A 247 14.11 0.46 -6.73
N TYR A 248 14.68 0.42 -5.53
CA TYR A 248 14.13 -0.31 -4.38
C TYR A 248 13.17 0.54 -3.53
N GLY A 249 13.02 1.84 -3.84
CA GLY A 249 11.95 2.67 -3.29
C GLY A 249 10.70 2.64 -4.17
N GLU A 250 9.76 3.54 -3.92
CA GLU A 250 8.55 3.70 -4.73
C GLU A 250 8.90 4.09 -6.17
N PHE A 251 8.45 3.27 -7.12
CA PHE A 251 8.72 3.38 -8.56
C PHE A 251 7.46 3.62 -9.42
N SER A 252 6.28 3.73 -8.80
CA SER A 252 5.00 3.84 -9.53
C SER A 252 4.91 5.12 -10.37
N ASN A 253 5.56 6.20 -9.94
CA ASN A 253 5.59 7.46 -10.71
C ASN A 253 6.45 7.33 -11.97
N GLU A 254 7.53 6.56 -11.92
CA GLU A 254 8.40 6.31 -13.07
C GLU A 254 7.70 5.45 -14.12
N ILE A 255 6.95 4.42 -13.69
CA ILE A 255 6.07 3.64 -14.57
C ILE A 255 5.02 4.55 -15.22
N LYS A 256 4.34 5.38 -14.42
CA LYS A 256 3.35 6.34 -14.91
C LYS A 256 3.94 7.29 -15.96
N ASN A 257 5.12 7.84 -15.69
CA ASN A 257 5.79 8.77 -16.61
C ASN A 257 6.19 8.05 -17.91
N TYR A 258 6.76 6.85 -17.81
CA TYR A 258 7.10 6.04 -18.98
C TYR A 258 5.87 5.78 -19.86
N ILE A 259 4.77 5.30 -19.28
CA ILE A 259 3.54 4.97 -20.03
C ILE A 259 2.95 6.22 -20.70
N ASN A 260 2.88 7.34 -19.98
CA ASN A 260 2.25 8.56 -20.49
C ASN A 260 3.09 9.29 -21.56
N LEU A 261 4.42 9.18 -21.51
CA LEU A 261 5.33 9.84 -22.45
C LEU A 261 5.76 8.96 -23.63
N ASN A 262 5.56 7.64 -23.54
CA ASN A 262 6.01 6.71 -24.57
C ASN A 262 4.87 6.36 -25.56
N ASP A 263 4.90 6.97 -26.74
CA ASP A 263 3.91 6.69 -27.79
C ASP A 263 4.11 5.31 -28.45
N GLU A 264 5.32 4.74 -28.45
CA GLU A 264 5.58 3.36 -28.88
C GLU A 264 4.78 2.39 -27.99
N TYR A 265 4.85 2.57 -26.67
CA TYR A 265 4.08 1.77 -25.70
C TYR A 265 2.58 1.84 -25.98
N LYS A 266 2.03 3.05 -26.14
CA LYS A 266 0.60 3.27 -26.41
C LYS A 266 0.16 2.62 -27.71
N ASN A 267 0.93 2.81 -28.78
CA ASN A 267 0.63 2.27 -30.11
C ASN A 267 0.71 0.74 -30.12
N SER A 268 1.72 0.15 -29.47
CA SER A 268 1.82 -1.31 -29.30
C SER A 268 0.66 -1.86 -28.49
N LEU A 269 0.27 -1.19 -27.40
CA LEU A 269 -0.88 -1.61 -26.59
C LEU A 269 -2.20 -1.57 -27.38
N ILE A 270 -2.43 -0.52 -28.17
CA ILE A 270 -3.60 -0.40 -29.03
C ILE A 270 -3.59 -1.50 -30.12
N SER A 271 -2.43 -1.76 -30.72
CA SER A 271 -2.27 -2.82 -31.72
C SER A 271 -2.58 -4.19 -31.14
N PHE A 272 -2.06 -4.48 -29.95
CA PHE A 272 -2.35 -5.68 -29.20
C PHE A 272 -3.85 -5.83 -28.91
N ILE A 273 -4.52 -4.75 -28.46
CA ILE A 273 -5.98 -4.77 -28.22
C ILE A 273 -6.76 -5.06 -29.50
N LYS A 274 -6.40 -4.40 -30.61
CA LYS A 274 -7.06 -4.61 -31.91
C LYS A 274 -6.93 -6.06 -32.37
N GLN A 275 -5.73 -6.61 -32.32
CA GLN A 275 -5.44 -7.96 -32.82
C GLN A 275 -6.06 -9.06 -31.94
N ASN A 276 -6.07 -8.90 -30.62
CA ASN A 276 -6.51 -9.97 -29.72
C ASN A 276 -8.00 -9.94 -29.38
N TYR A 277 -8.65 -8.77 -29.50
CA TYR A 277 -10.06 -8.63 -29.10
C TYR A 277 -10.96 -8.10 -30.21
N PHE A 278 -10.46 -7.20 -31.06
CA PHE A 278 -11.27 -6.55 -32.09
C PHE A 278 -10.86 -6.94 -33.52
N GLU A 279 -10.38 -8.18 -33.73
CA GLU A 279 -9.92 -8.65 -35.03
C GLU A 279 -11.03 -8.58 -36.09
N SER A 280 -12.28 -8.89 -35.72
CA SER A 280 -13.44 -8.77 -36.61
C SER A 280 -13.79 -7.32 -36.99
N PHE A 281 -13.10 -6.35 -36.41
CA PHE A 281 -13.30 -4.92 -36.63
C PHE A 281 -11.99 -4.23 -37.03
N GLN A 282 -11.26 -4.79 -38.00
CA GLN A 282 -9.92 -4.31 -38.41
C GLN A 282 -9.85 -2.81 -38.76
N ASN A 283 -10.95 -2.23 -39.23
CA ASN A 283 -11.03 -0.80 -39.58
C ASN A 283 -11.35 0.12 -38.39
N LEU A 284 -11.40 -0.39 -37.15
CA LEU A 284 -11.60 0.46 -35.98
C LEU A 284 -10.43 1.41 -35.80
N ASN A 285 -10.75 2.69 -35.82
CA ASN A 285 -9.83 3.72 -35.38
C ASN A 285 -9.82 3.80 -33.84
N LEU A 286 -9.28 2.74 -33.21
CA LEU A 286 -9.01 2.67 -31.78
C LEU A 286 -7.68 3.39 -31.49
N GLU A 287 -7.68 4.30 -30.51
CA GLU A 287 -6.53 5.07 -30.05
C GLU A 287 -6.69 5.49 -28.57
N PHE A 288 -5.63 6.02 -27.96
CA PHE A 288 -5.75 6.72 -26.68
C PHE A 288 -5.97 8.22 -26.92
N ASN A 289 -7.11 8.77 -26.48
CA ASN A 289 -7.46 10.18 -26.73
C ASN A 289 -6.90 11.17 -25.68
N LYS A 290 -6.14 10.68 -24.70
CA LYS A 290 -5.59 11.46 -23.58
C LYS A 290 -4.09 11.24 -23.50
N ASN A 291 -3.35 12.31 -23.18
CA ASN A 291 -1.92 12.20 -22.90
C ASN A 291 -1.65 11.44 -21.60
N ASN A 292 -2.52 11.60 -20.60
CA ASN A 292 -2.46 10.87 -19.34
C ASN A 292 -3.46 9.71 -19.34
N ILE A 293 -2.96 8.51 -19.57
CA ILE A 293 -3.73 7.26 -19.62
C ILE A 293 -3.60 6.45 -18.32
N PHE A 294 -2.55 6.70 -17.53
CA PHE A 294 -2.33 6.01 -16.26
C PHE A 294 -3.23 6.56 -15.15
N MET A 295 -3.90 5.67 -14.41
CA MET A 295 -4.74 6.04 -13.26
C MET A 295 -4.03 5.77 -11.93
N ASP A 296 -3.80 4.50 -11.63
CA ASP A 296 -3.24 4.02 -10.36
C ASP A 296 -2.47 2.71 -10.55
N SER A 297 -1.80 2.25 -9.49
CA SER A 297 -1.05 0.99 -9.45
C SER A 297 -1.11 0.32 -8.09
N SER A 298 -0.91 -1.00 -8.09
CA SER A 298 -0.79 -1.81 -6.90
C SER A 298 0.33 -2.85 -7.07
N PHE A 299 1.41 -2.66 -6.31
CA PHE A 299 2.61 -3.51 -6.31
C PHE A 299 2.85 -4.18 -4.97
N LYS A 300 1.80 -4.71 -4.33
CA LYS A 300 1.88 -5.35 -3.01
C LYS A 300 2.64 -6.69 -2.99
N ASN A 301 2.93 -7.29 -4.14
CA ASN A 301 3.75 -8.51 -4.21
C ASN A 301 5.16 -8.10 -4.63
N ASN A 302 6.00 -7.78 -3.66
CA ASN A 302 7.34 -7.25 -3.89
C ASN A 302 8.34 -7.76 -2.86
N LEU A 303 9.63 -7.55 -3.12
CA LEU A 303 10.72 -7.97 -2.24
C LEU A 303 10.62 -7.38 -0.83
N LEU A 304 10.22 -6.11 -0.68
CA LEU A 304 10.08 -5.46 0.62
C LEU A 304 9.09 -6.21 1.52
N ASN A 305 8.01 -6.73 0.94
CA ASN A 305 6.98 -7.46 1.68
C ASN A 305 7.41 -8.86 2.14
N VAL A 306 8.51 -9.40 1.60
CA VAL A 306 9.20 -10.57 2.17
C VAL A 306 9.73 -10.23 3.57
N PHE A 307 10.26 -9.02 3.75
CA PHE A 307 10.74 -8.54 5.04
C PHE A 307 9.57 -8.16 5.96
N GLU A 308 8.51 -7.55 5.45
CA GLU A 308 7.35 -7.17 6.27
C GLU A 308 6.63 -8.37 6.91
N SER A 309 6.27 -9.37 6.10
CA SER A 309 5.36 -10.46 6.47
C SER A 309 5.94 -11.47 7.48
N LYS A 310 7.22 -11.31 7.81
CA LYS A 310 7.98 -12.28 8.59
C LYS A 310 8.24 -11.86 10.03
N SER A 311 8.27 -12.88 10.88
CA SER A 311 8.71 -12.74 12.27
C SER A 311 10.20 -12.41 12.34
N ALA A 312 10.59 -11.66 13.36
CA ALA A 312 11.98 -11.36 13.68
C ALA A 312 12.94 -12.57 13.63
N LYS A 313 12.45 -13.74 14.05
CA LYS A 313 13.23 -14.99 14.18
C LYS A 313 13.58 -15.67 12.86
N SER A 314 12.94 -15.26 11.76
CA SER A 314 13.22 -15.79 10.42
C SER A 314 14.28 -15.00 9.66
N PHE A 315 14.94 -14.04 10.32
CA PHE A 315 15.97 -13.21 9.73
C PHE A 315 17.37 -13.52 10.29
N GLU A 316 18.37 -12.92 9.65
CA GLU A 316 19.77 -13.19 9.91
C GLU A 316 20.13 -12.96 11.38
N ASP A 317 20.76 -13.98 11.95
CA ASP A 317 21.09 -14.09 13.36
C ASP A 317 22.60 -13.98 13.53
N TYR A 318 23.07 -12.79 13.92
CA TYR A 318 24.49 -12.54 14.16
C TYR A 318 24.90 -12.88 15.59
N THR A 319 24.00 -13.42 16.40
CA THR A 319 24.23 -13.65 17.82
C THR A 319 25.25 -14.75 18.13
N LYS A 320 25.72 -15.47 17.12
CA LYS A 320 26.72 -16.53 17.21
C LYS A 320 28.15 -16.05 16.93
N SER A 321 28.35 -14.86 16.38
CA SER A 321 29.67 -14.29 16.08
C SER A 321 29.77 -12.87 16.62
N ASP A 322 30.52 -12.69 17.70
CA ASP A 322 30.64 -11.40 18.38
C ASP A 322 31.23 -10.32 17.44
N GLN A 323 32.22 -10.69 16.62
CA GLN A 323 32.82 -9.79 15.62
C GLN A 323 31.81 -9.36 14.54
N ASN A 324 31.06 -10.30 13.96
CA ASN A 324 30.09 -9.95 12.92
C ASN A 324 28.93 -9.16 13.51
N SER A 325 28.48 -9.51 14.72
CA SER A 325 27.46 -8.79 15.47
C SER A 325 27.88 -7.35 15.76
N GLU A 326 29.13 -7.09 16.13
CA GLU A 326 29.66 -5.73 16.32
C GLU A 326 29.69 -4.94 15.01
N LYS A 327 30.19 -5.53 13.92
CA LYS A 327 30.29 -4.84 12.62
C LYS A 327 28.93 -4.35 12.13
N ILE A 328 27.96 -5.25 12.05
CA ILE A 328 26.61 -4.92 11.57
C ILE A 328 25.89 -3.97 12.55
N PHE A 329 26.11 -4.11 13.85
CA PHE A 329 25.60 -3.18 14.85
C PHE A 329 26.11 -1.75 14.62
N LYS A 330 27.43 -1.59 14.44
CA LYS A 330 28.05 -0.29 14.16
C LYS A 330 27.53 0.29 12.85
N THR A 331 27.41 -0.54 11.81
CA THR A 331 26.81 -0.17 10.52
C THR A 331 25.41 0.43 10.67
N ILE A 332 24.57 -0.10 11.57
CA ILE A 332 23.20 0.37 11.75
C ILE A 332 23.13 1.62 12.62
N PHE A 333 23.86 1.66 13.74
CA PHE A 333 23.63 2.68 14.78
C PHE A 333 24.70 3.77 14.88
N ARG A 334 25.89 3.57 14.31
CA ARG A 334 27.06 4.43 14.61
C ARG A 334 27.83 4.93 13.39
N ASN A 335 27.99 4.11 12.35
CA ASN A 335 28.78 4.45 11.18
C ASN A 335 28.04 5.47 10.30
N ASP A 336 28.80 6.28 9.55
CA ASP A 336 28.24 7.14 8.50
C ASP A 336 27.51 6.30 7.43
N PRO A 337 26.19 6.50 7.27
CA PRO A 337 25.40 5.77 6.29
C PRO A 337 25.75 6.11 4.83
N ASN A 338 26.51 7.18 4.57
CA ASN A 338 26.96 7.55 3.22
C ASN A 338 28.34 6.95 2.88
N SER A 339 29.03 6.34 3.84
CA SER A 339 30.38 5.81 3.64
C SER A 339 30.39 4.49 2.86
N GLU A 340 31.43 4.30 2.04
CA GLU A 340 31.63 3.05 1.30
C GLU A 340 31.84 1.85 2.24
N SER A 341 32.45 2.08 3.41
CA SER A 341 32.63 1.04 4.42
C SER A 341 31.29 0.48 4.91
N THR A 342 30.30 1.33 5.16
CA THR A 342 28.95 0.89 5.59
C THR A 342 28.29 0.04 4.50
N LYS A 343 28.34 0.50 3.25
CA LYS A 343 27.84 -0.25 2.08
C LYS A 343 28.50 -1.62 1.98
N GLN A 344 29.82 -1.66 2.10
CA GLN A 344 30.59 -2.89 1.94
C GLN A 344 30.34 -3.90 3.07
N ILE A 345 30.17 -3.44 4.31
CA ILE A 345 29.78 -4.31 5.43
C ILE A 345 28.39 -4.92 5.18
N LEU A 346 27.42 -4.14 4.71
CA LEU A 346 26.09 -4.65 4.38
C LEU A 346 26.15 -5.71 3.28
N LYS A 347 26.96 -5.48 2.24
CA LYS A 347 27.19 -6.41 1.13
C LYS A 347 27.81 -7.74 1.58
N GLU A 348 28.85 -7.66 2.41
CA GLU A 348 29.62 -8.84 2.85
C GLU A 348 28.90 -9.66 3.92
N LEU A 349 28.18 -9.00 4.83
CA LEU A 349 27.56 -9.66 5.97
C LEU A 349 26.07 -9.95 5.77
N TYR A 350 25.32 -9.05 5.14
CA TYR A 350 23.85 -9.08 5.15
C TYR A 350 23.23 -9.42 3.80
N PHE A 351 23.45 -8.59 2.77
CA PHE A 351 22.96 -8.81 1.40
C PHE A 351 23.85 -9.81 0.64
N THR A 352 24.16 -10.96 1.25
CA THR A 352 24.95 -12.00 0.59
C THR A 352 24.12 -12.73 -0.46
N ASN A 353 24.78 -13.33 -1.47
CA ASN A 353 24.08 -14.14 -2.49
C ASN A 353 23.19 -15.22 -1.86
N ASN A 354 23.68 -15.89 -0.80
CA ASN A 354 22.92 -16.91 -0.08
C ASN A 354 21.63 -16.35 0.56
N ASN A 355 21.68 -15.13 1.11
CA ASN A 355 20.50 -14.50 1.70
C ASN A 355 19.54 -14.02 0.62
N MET A 356 20.07 -13.44 -0.47
CA MET A 356 19.26 -13.10 -1.64
C MET A 356 18.52 -14.31 -2.21
N ASP A 357 19.16 -15.49 -2.29
CA ASP A 357 18.51 -16.71 -2.76
C ASP A 357 17.36 -17.15 -1.86
N LYS A 358 17.51 -17.04 -0.53
CA LYS A 358 16.42 -17.31 0.42
C LYS A 358 15.24 -16.36 0.19
N TRP A 359 15.50 -15.06 0.10
CA TRP A 359 14.44 -14.06 -0.06
C TRP A 359 13.78 -14.14 -1.44
N ASN A 360 14.53 -14.48 -2.49
CA ASN A 360 14.00 -14.70 -3.83
C ASN A 360 13.05 -15.91 -3.87
N LYS A 361 13.35 -17.01 -3.17
CA LYS A 361 12.43 -18.16 -3.06
C LYS A 361 11.10 -17.77 -2.43
N GLU A 362 11.12 -16.89 -1.46
CA GLU A 362 9.93 -16.39 -0.78
C GLU A 362 9.17 -15.39 -1.64
N LEU A 363 9.88 -14.49 -2.31
CA LEU A 363 9.29 -13.59 -3.30
C LEU A 363 8.60 -14.39 -4.41
N ILE A 364 9.20 -15.49 -4.90
CA ILE A 364 8.56 -16.39 -5.86
C ILE A 364 7.23 -16.91 -5.30
N THR A 365 7.15 -17.26 -4.02
CA THR A 365 5.88 -17.70 -3.40
C THR A 365 4.82 -16.59 -3.43
N LEU A 366 5.19 -15.34 -3.11
CA LEU A 366 4.28 -14.19 -3.21
C LEU A 366 3.82 -13.97 -4.66
N LYS A 367 4.75 -14.01 -5.61
CA LYS A 367 4.46 -13.85 -7.04
C LYS A 367 3.54 -14.96 -7.57
N SER A 368 3.77 -16.23 -7.20
CA SER A 368 2.92 -17.35 -7.62
C SER A 368 1.51 -17.26 -7.02
N ASN A 369 1.36 -16.75 -5.80
CA ASN A 369 0.03 -16.48 -5.23
C ASN A 369 -0.71 -15.37 -5.98
N TYR A 370 0.00 -14.34 -6.44
CA TYR A 370 -0.58 -13.32 -7.32
C TYR A 370 -1.08 -13.93 -8.64
N LEU A 371 -0.27 -14.79 -9.29
CA LEU A 371 -0.68 -15.47 -10.52
C LEU A 371 -1.93 -16.35 -10.35
N LYS A 372 -2.04 -17.07 -9.22
CA LYS A 372 -3.25 -17.86 -8.89
C LYS A 372 -4.51 -16.99 -8.85
N ASN A 373 -4.41 -15.77 -8.31
CA ASN A 373 -5.53 -14.83 -8.22
C ASN A 373 -5.97 -14.28 -9.58
N LEU A 374 -5.11 -14.31 -10.59
CA LEU A 374 -5.44 -13.90 -11.96
C LEU A 374 -6.25 -14.96 -12.74
N LYS A 375 -6.46 -16.16 -12.17
CA LYS A 375 -7.19 -17.26 -12.83
C LYS A 375 -6.62 -17.59 -14.22
N LEU A 376 -5.29 -17.66 -14.29
CA LEU A 376 -4.54 -18.13 -15.45
C LEU A 376 -4.77 -19.64 -15.64
N THR A 377 -4.65 -20.13 -16.88
CA THR A 377 -4.55 -21.58 -17.10
C THR A 377 -3.18 -22.09 -16.63
N ASP A 378 -3.05 -23.41 -16.42
CA ASP A 378 -1.77 -24.02 -16.04
C ASP A 378 -0.68 -23.74 -17.09
N GLN A 379 -1.03 -23.75 -18.38
CA GLN A 379 -0.09 -23.43 -19.46
C GLN A 379 0.39 -21.98 -19.38
N GLN A 380 -0.53 -21.02 -19.18
CA GLN A 380 -0.19 -19.60 -19.05
C GLN A 380 0.69 -19.35 -17.82
N THR A 381 0.35 -19.98 -16.69
CA THR A 381 1.13 -19.89 -15.45
C THR A 381 2.54 -20.42 -15.67
N ASN A 382 2.68 -21.61 -16.27
CA ASN A 382 3.98 -22.21 -16.58
C ASN A 382 4.83 -21.35 -17.52
N LEU A 383 4.21 -20.67 -18.49
CA LEU A 383 4.92 -19.78 -19.41
C LEU A 383 5.51 -18.57 -18.68
N ILE A 384 4.72 -17.95 -17.78
CA ILE A 384 5.18 -16.81 -16.98
C ILE A 384 6.27 -17.26 -16.01
N GLU A 385 6.04 -18.34 -15.24
CA GLU A 385 6.95 -18.77 -14.16
C GLU A 385 8.34 -19.20 -14.68
N LYS A 386 8.43 -19.64 -15.94
CA LYS A 386 9.69 -20.01 -16.60
C LYS A 386 10.42 -18.84 -17.27
N SER A 387 9.81 -17.65 -17.32
CA SER A 387 10.43 -16.48 -17.95
C SER A 387 11.51 -15.85 -17.07
N ASN A 388 12.61 -15.39 -17.67
CA ASN A 388 13.70 -14.73 -16.95
C ASN A 388 13.22 -13.44 -16.26
N GLU A 389 12.30 -12.73 -16.89
CA GLU A 389 11.69 -11.50 -16.38
C GLU A 389 10.91 -11.79 -15.10
N TYR A 390 10.07 -12.83 -15.09
CA TYR A 390 9.38 -13.25 -13.87
C TYR A 390 10.36 -13.71 -12.79
N ILE A 391 11.34 -14.55 -13.13
CA ILE A 391 12.30 -15.08 -12.15
C ILE A 391 13.09 -13.93 -11.50
N SER A 392 13.57 -12.99 -12.31
CA SER A 392 14.38 -11.86 -11.86
C SER A 392 13.57 -10.68 -11.31
N ALA A 393 12.25 -10.63 -11.48
CA ALA A 393 11.42 -9.54 -10.97
C ALA A 393 11.47 -9.40 -9.45
N ASP A 394 11.68 -8.16 -9.00
CA ASP A 394 11.61 -7.73 -7.60
C ASP A 394 10.17 -7.42 -7.17
N SER A 395 9.25 -7.26 -8.13
CA SER A 395 7.82 -7.11 -7.88
C SER A 395 6.95 -7.62 -9.03
N ILE A 396 5.74 -8.06 -8.69
CA ILE A 396 4.63 -8.26 -9.62
C ILE A 396 3.40 -7.50 -9.10
N GLY A 397 2.65 -6.91 -10.01
CA GLY A 397 1.48 -6.12 -9.66
C GLY A 397 0.67 -5.75 -10.88
N ASN A 398 -0.19 -4.74 -10.74
CA ASN A 398 -0.95 -4.20 -11.84
C ASN A 398 -1.04 -2.67 -11.76
N PHE A 399 -1.46 -2.09 -12.88
CA PHE A 399 -1.91 -0.70 -12.95
C PHE A 399 -3.16 -0.57 -13.81
N LYS A 400 -3.94 0.46 -13.55
CA LYS A 400 -5.18 0.77 -14.28
C LYS A 400 -4.93 1.85 -15.33
N LEU A 401 -5.47 1.62 -16.53
CA LEU A 401 -5.42 2.56 -17.66
C LEU A 401 -6.80 3.05 -18.05
N LYS A 402 -6.85 4.27 -18.58
CA LYS A 402 -8.04 4.93 -19.13
C LYS A 402 -7.79 5.57 -20.50
N GLY A 403 -8.87 5.93 -21.16
CA GLY A 403 -8.84 6.80 -22.34
C GLY A 403 -8.65 6.08 -23.66
N ALA A 404 -8.81 4.75 -23.70
CA ALA A 404 -8.96 4.03 -24.95
C ALA A 404 -10.30 4.42 -25.59
N THR A 405 -10.28 4.81 -26.86
CA THR A 405 -11.44 5.32 -27.56
C THR A 405 -11.50 4.88 -29.02
N ILE A 406 -12.71 4.77 -29.55
CA ILE A 406 -12.96 4.51 -30.97
C ILE A 406 -13.45 5.80 -31.61
N THR A 407 -12.76 6.26 -32.66
CA THR A 407 -13.28 7.34 -33.51
C THR A 407 -14.33 6.76 -34.46
N ILE A 408 -15.55 7.30 -34.38
CA ILE A 408 -16.72 6.96 -35.19
C ILE A 408 -17.00 8.12 -36.15
N GLY A 409 -17.24 7.82 -37.44
CA GLY A 409 -17.53 8.82 -38.46
C GLY A 409 -16.35 9.72 -38.82
N SER A 410 -16.63 10.78 -39.58
CA SER A 410 -15.64 11.77 -40.03
C SER A 410 -16.23 13.18 -40.11
N GLY A 411 -15.36 14.20 -40.12
CA GLY A 411 -15.77 15.60 -40.22
C GLY A 411 -16.69 16.05 -39.08
N ILE A 412 -17.81 16.67 -39.42
CA ILE A 412 -18.81 17.21 -38.47
C ILE A 412 -19.54 16.09 -37.71
N ASN A 413 -19.61 14.88 -38.29
CA ASN A 413 -20.25 13.72 -37.69
C ASN A 413 -19.26 12.86 -36.88
N LYS A 414 -18.05 13.36 -36.62
CA LYS A 414 -17.04 12.66 -35.82
C LYS A 414 -17.50 12.57 -34.36
N TYR A 415 -17.49 11.35 -33.85
CA TYR A 415 -17.83 11.00 -32.47
C TYR A 415 -16.71 10.16 -31.86
N ILE A 416 -16.28 10.49 -30.64
CA ILE A 416 -15.29 9.71 -29.88
C ILE A 416 -16.02 8.84 -28.86
N HIS A 417 -16.02 7.54 -29.09
CA HIS A 417 -16.60 6.54 -28.20
C HIS A 417 -15.59 6.15 -27.12
N GLU A 418 -15.86 6.41 -25.83
CA GLU A 418 -14.95 6.02 -24.74
C GLU A 418 -15.19 4.57 -24.31
N LEU A 419 -14.14 3.76 -24.34
CA LEU A 419 -14.18 2.39 -23.80
C LEU A 419 -14.04 2.39 -22.27
N PRO A 420 -14.50 1.32 -21.60
CA PRO A 420 -14.23 1.08 -20.19
C PRO A 420 -12.72 1.09 -19.86
N ASP A 421 -12.41 1.49 -18.62
CA ASP A 421 -11.05 1.41 -18.09
C ASP A 421 -10.67 -0.05 -17.82
N PHE A 422 -9.38 -0.38 -17.90
CA PHE A 422 -8.90 -1.75 -17.73
C PHE A 422 -7.55 -1.81 -16.99
N ASN A 423 -7.27 -2.97 -16.38
CA ASN A 423 -6.02 -3.23 -15.65
C ASN A 423 -5.05 -4.00 -16.53
N LEU A 424 -3.75 -3.80 -16.32
CA LEU A 424 -2.67 -4.61 -16.89
C LEU A 424 -1.80 -5.17 -15.77
N SER A 425 -1.57 -6.49 -15.75
CA SER A 425 -0.59 -7.10 -14.85
C SER A 425 0.80 -7.03 -15.45
N VAL A 426 1.78 -6.67 -14.63
CA VAL A 426 3.17 -6.42 -15.04
C VAL A 426 4.15 -6.86 -13.97
N THR A 427 5.38 -7.11 -14.38
CA THR A 427 6.51 -7.29 -13.47
C THR A 427 7.40 -6.06 -13.43
N TYR A 428 8.18 -5.93 -12.37
CA TYR A 428 9.18 -4.89 -12.20
C TYR A 428 10.47 -5.46 -11.61
N ASN A 429 11.62 -5.03 -12.11
CA ASN A 429 12.94 -5.31 -11.56
C ASN A 429 13.79 -4.04 -11.42
N ALA A 430 14.46 -3.91 -10.27
CA ALA A 430 15.48 -2.87 -10.08
C ALA A 430 16.79 -3.22 -10.81
N SER A 431 17.13 -4.52 -10.82
CA SER A 431 18.16 -5.09 -11.70
C SER A 431 17.82 -6.55 -12.02
N SER A 432 18.26 -7.04 -13.17
CA SER A 432 18.16 -8.46 -13.54
C SER A 432 19.33 -9.33 -13.02
N LYS A 433 20.43 -8.73 -12.55
CA LYS A 433 21.62 -9.45 -12.08
C LYS A 433 21.75 -9.44 -10.56
N VAL A 434 21.99 -10.60 -9.96
CA VAL A 434 22.04 -10.75 -8.49
C VAL A 434 23.14 -9.88 -7.87
N GLU A 435 24.31 -9.80 -8.48
CA GLU A 435 25.44 -9.01 -7.95
C GLU A 435 25.12 -7.51 -7.91
N GLU A 436 24.42 -7.01 -8.93
CA GLU A 436 23.94 -5.62 -8.98
C GLU A 436 22.83 -5.39 -7.95
N LYS A 437 21.90 -6.34 -7.79
CA LYS A 437 20.86 -6.26 -6.74
C LYS A 437 21.48 -6.13 -5.36
N VAL A 438 22.47 -6.97 -5.05
CA VAL A 438 23.19 -6.92 -3.77
C VAL A 438 23.81 -5.54 -3.54
N ASP A 439 24.47 -5.00 -4.55
CA ASP A 439 25.13 -3.69 -4.47
C ASP A 439 24.13 -2.56 -4.24
N PHE A 440 23.06 -2.55 -5.04
CA PHE A 440 21.99 -1.55 -4.99
C PHE A 440 21.16 -1.64 -3.71
N LEU A 441 20.83 -2.84 -3.21
CA LEU A 441 20.14 -3.01 -1.93
C LEU A 441 21.00 -2.56 -0.75
N SER A 442 22.30 -2.86 -0.78
CA SER A 442 23.24 -2.39 0.24
C SER A 442 23.31 -0.87 0.25
N GLU A 443 23.39 -0.26 -0.93
CA GLU A 443 23.43 1.20 -1.08
C GLU A 443 22.12 1.87 -0.68
N PHE A 444 20.96 1.34 -1.12
CA PHE A 444 19.64 1.84 -0.74
C PHE A 444 19.42 1.73 0.78
N THR A 445 19.77 0.58 1.37
CA THR A 445 19.63 0.37 2.81
C THR A 445 20.52 1.34 3.60
N SER A 446 21.75 1.56 3.15
CA SER A 446 22.65 2.50 3.80
C SER A 446 22.16 3.96 3.66
N LYS A 447 22.00 4.43 2.41
CA LYS A 447 21.78 5.84 2.08
C LYS A 447 20.35 6.32 2.29
N VAL A 448 19.37 5.42 2.28
CA VAL A 448 17.95 5.76 2.46
C VAL A 448 17.47 5.29 3.83
N ILE A 449 17.57 3.99 4.12
CA ILE A 449 16.95 3.40 5.32
C ILE A 449 17.69 3.79 6.60
N ILE A 450 18.99 3.48 6.70
CA ILE A 450 19.79 3.78 7.89
C ILE A 450 19.95 5.30 8.05
N LYS A 451 20.27 6.02 6.96
CA LYS A 451 20.34 7.49 6.98
C LYS A 451 19.03 8.14 7.43
N GLY A 452 17.90 7.67 6.92
CA GLY A 452 16.60 8.18 7.33
C GLY A 452 16.36 7.96 8.81
N MET A 453 16.68 6.77 9.33
CA MET A 453 16.62 6.50 10.77
C MET A 453 17.52 7.44 11.59
N HIS A 454 18.77 7.64 11.15
CA HIS A 454 19.71 8.55 11.83
C HIS A 454 19.14 9.96 11.89
N ASN A 455 18.63 10.47 10.75
CA ASN A 455 17.99 11.78 10.68
C ASN A 455 16.76 11.88 11.60
N PHE A 456 15.92 10.85 11.63
CA PHE A 456 14.70 10.83 12.43
C PHE A 456 14.98 10.94 13.93
N TYR A 457 15.94 10.16 14.44
CA TYR A 457 16.35 10.19 15.84
C TYR A 457 17.38 11.29 16.17
N GLY A 458 17.92 11.98 15.17
CA GLY A 458 19.00 12.95 15.34
C GLY A 458 20.29 12.28 15.82
N ILE A 459 20.60 11.09 15.30
CA ILE A 459 21.87 10.39 15.53
C ILE A 459 22.96 11.15 14.79
N ASP A 460 23.98 11.61 15.51
CA ASP A 460 25.15 12.21 14.87
C ASP A 460 26.10 11.09 14.44
N SER A 461 26.07 10.77 13.14
CA SER A 461 26.93 9.75 12.53
C SER A 461 28.38 10.19 12.36
N ASN A 462 28.68 11.49 12.54
CA ASN A 462 30.05 12.02 12.58
C ASN A 462 30.60 12.03 14.01
N PHE A 463 29.77 11.73 15.01
CA PHE A 463 30.18 11.63 16.39
C PHE A 463 31.17 10.48 16.57
N LYS A 464 32.32 10.77 17.18
CA LYS A 464 33.28 9.73 17.53
C LYS A 464 32.81 9.02 18.80
N TYR A 465 32.16 7.87 18.60
CA TYR A 465 31.79 6.98 19.70
C TYR A 465 33.02 6.54 20.51
N PRO A 466 32.87 6.31 21.83
CA PRO A 466 33.90 5.66 22.64
C PRO A 466 34.33 4.31 22.04
N GLU A 467 35.48 3.82 22.50
CA GLU A 467 35.94 2.48 22.13
C GLU A 467 34.85 1.45 22.48
N PHE A 468 34.56 0.56 21.53
CA PHE A 468 33.50 -0.43 21.67
C PHE A 468 33.77 -1.31 22.89
N ASN A 469 32.75 -1.59 23.69
CA ASN A 469 32.85 -2.31 24.96
C ASN A 469 33.66 -1.63 26.09
N SER A 470 34.14 -0.39 25.93
CA SER A 470 34.69 0.37 27.05
C SER A 470 33.62 0.69 28.11
N ASP A 471 34.05 1.08 29.32
CA ASP A 471 33.14 1.53 30.38
C ASP A 471 32.33 2.78 30.00
N GLN A 472 32.79 3.53 29.00
CA GLN A 472 32.12 4.71 28.45
C GLN A 472 31.23 4.40 27.25
N ASP A 473 31.22 3.16 26.74
CA ASP A 473 30.49 2.77 25.53
C ASP A 473 28.96 2.72 25.76
N TYR A 474 28.21 3.07 24.72
CA TYR A 474 26.73 3.13 24.71
C TYR A 474 26.16 2.85 23.31
N LEU A 475 24.90 2.41 23.19
CA LEU A 475 24.25 2.01 21.94
C LEU A 475 24.37 3.08 20.85
N MET A 476 23.70 4.21 21.09
CA MET A 476 23.53 5.31 20.14
C MET A 476 23.32 6.63 20.89
N ASN A 477 23.59 7.74 20.22
CA ASN A 477 23.13 9.06 20.62
C ASN A 477 21.75 9.36 20.01
N ILE A 478 20.94 10.17 20.69
CA ILE A 478 19.69 10.72 20.17
C ILE A 478 19.75 12.23 20.41
N GLY A 479 19.65 13.02 19.34
CA GLY A 479 19.61 14.49 19.40
C GLY A 479 18.24 15.09 19.11
N ASN A 480 17.25 14.29 18.72
CA ASN A 480 15.89 14.79 18.49
C ASN A 480 15.22 15.16 19.82
N LYS A 481 15.19 16.45 20.13
CA LYS A 481 14.67 17.02 21.39
C LYS A 481 13.23 16.59 21.71
N GLU A 482 12.38 16.46 20.70
CA GLU A 482 11.00 16.06 20.92
C GLU A 482 10.90 14.58 21.31
N ILE A 483 11.63 13.71 20.61
CA ILE A 483 11.72 12.28 20.96
C ILE A 483 12.27 12.13 22.38
N ILE A 484 13.34 12.85 22.72
CA ILE A 484 13.93 12.84 24.07
C ILE A 484 12.92 13.27 25.13
N SER A 485 12.19 14.37 24.90
CA SER A 485 11.16 14.86 25.82
C SER A 485 10.05 13.84 26.04
N ASN A 486 9.57 13.21 24.96
CA ASN A 486 8.51 12.21 25.03
C ASN A 486 8.99 10.93 25.72
N ILE A 487 10.21 10.47 25.47
CA ILE A 487 10.84 9.34 26.18
C ILE A 487 10.86 9.61 27.68
N LYS A 488 11.39 10.77 28.10
CA LYS A 488 11.47 11.16 29.52
C LYS A 488 10.09 11.17 30.19
N LYS A 489 9.09 11.76 29.53
CA LYS A 489 7.71 11.87 30.04
C LYS A 489 7.02 10.50 30.17
N LYS A 490 7.22 9.58 29.23
CA LYS A 490 6.56 8.27 29.25
C LYS A 490 7.17 7.30 30.25
N PHE A 491 8.50 7.30 30.35
CA PHE A 491 9.21 6.49 31.34
C PHE A 491 8.84 6.87 32.78
N SER A 492 8.65 8.16 33.06
CA SER A 492 8.29 8.64 34.41
C SER A 492 6.85 8.31 34.82
N ASN A 493 5.92 8.14 33.86
CA ASN A 493 4.48 8.15 34.15
C ASN A 493 3.79 6.77 34.08
N GLU A 494 4.31 5.78 33.34
CA GLU A 494 3.51 4.58 33.00
C GLU A 494 4.18 3.22 33.27
N TYR A 495 5.52 3.11 33.35
CA TYR A 495 6.20 1.81 33.15
C TYR A 495 7.19 1.33 34.21
N GLN A 496 7.76 2.20 35.04
CA GLN A 496 8.75 1.79 36.06
C GLN A 496 8.21 0.82 37.13
N LEU A 497 6.90 0.53 37.15
CA LEU A 497 6.27 -0.34 38.17
C LEU A 497 5.60 -1.61 37.62
N LYS A 498 5.38 -1.77 36.31
CA LYS A 498 4.56 -2.89 35.80
C LYS A 498 5.35 -4.14 35.42
N PHE A 499 6.61 -4.00 34.98
CA PHE A 499 7.43 -5.11 34.50
C PHE A 499 8.92 -4.88 34.83
N PRO A 500 9.36 -4.99 36.09
CA PRO A 500 10.78 -4.91 36.42
C PRO A 500 11.58 -6.01 35.69
N GLY A 501 12.82 -5.72 35.32
CA GLY A 501 13.73 -6.69 34.69
C GLY A 501 13.57 -6.88 33.19
N THR A 502 12.96 -5.95 32.44
CA THR A 502 12.92 -6.04 30.97
C THR A 502 13.49 -4.81 30.28
N PHE A 503 14.29 -5.07 29.25
CA PHE A 503 14.88 -4.03 28.43
C PHE A 503 13.94 -3.50 27.34
N SER A 504 12.93 -4.30 26.99
CA SER A 504 11.89 -3.96 26.01
C SER A 504 11.23 -2.59 26.26
N GLN A 505 11.17 -2.14 27.52
CA GLN A 505 10.62 -0.83 27.87
C GLN A 505 11.39 0.33 27.23
N VAL A 506 12.71 0.24 27.06
CA VAL A 506 13.50 1.30 26.42
C VAL A 506 13.03 1.50 24.99
N PHE A 507 13.01 0.42 24.21
CA PHE A 507 12.64 0.48 22.80
C PHE A 507 11.15 0.74 22.60
N TRP A 508 10.29 0.20 23.48
CA TRP A 508 8.86 0.46 23.43
C TRP A 508 8.53 1.92 23.76
N ASN A 509 9.27 2.57 24.65
CA ASN A 509 9.12 4.00 24.91
C ASN A 509 9.69 4.86 23.77
N ILE A 510 10.82 4.50 23.18
CA ILE A 510 11.34 5.15 21.97
C ILE A 510 10.28 5.09 20.85
N TRP A 511 9.64 3.94 20.67
CA TRP A 511 8.58 3.76 19.69
C TRP A 511 7.29 4.52 20.05
N SER A 512 6.69 4.23 21.21
CA SER A 512 5.39 4.78 21.58
C SER A 512 5.43 6.30 21.74
N SER A 513 6.61 6.88 21.95
CA SER A 513 6.85 8.32 21.98
C SER A 513 6.55 9.04 20.66
N VAL A 514 6.43 8.29 19.55
CA VAL A 514 6.17 8.82 18.22
C VAL A 514 4.69 8.66 17.87
N SER A 515 4.04 9.76 17.50
CA SER A 515 2.66 9.71 16.99
C SER A 515 2.58 8.97 15.66
N TYR A 516 1.46 8.29 15.39
CA TYR A 516 1.22 7.61 14.10
C TYR A 516 1.54 8.48 12.87
N GLN A 517 1.14 9.75 12.89
CA GLN A 517 1.36 10.67 11.77
C GLN A 517 2.85 10.91 11.49
N LYS A 518 3.67 10.99 12.54
CA LYS A 518 5.13 11.13 12.40
C LYS A 518 5.80 9.85 11.92
N SER A 519 5.34 8.69 12.37
CA SER A 519 5.80 7.42 11.84
C SER A 519 5.46 7.27 10.35
N LYS A 520 4.27 7.77 9.94
CA LYS A 520 3.87 7.81 8.53
C LYS A 520 4.77 8.73 7.73
N GLU A 521 4.95 9.96 8.18
CA GLU A 521 5.83 10.93 7.53
C GLU A 521 7.25 10.37 7.38
N PHE A 522 7.78 9.74 8.43
CA PHE A 522 9.09 9.11 8.38
C PHE A 522 9.18 8.03 7.29
N ILE A 523 8.24 7.08 7.25
CA ILE A 523 8.22 6.02 6.22
C ILE A 523 7.97 6.57 4.81
N SER A 524 7.12 7.58 4.67
CA SER A 524 6.92 8.26 3.40
C SER A 524 8.22 8.93 2.92
N ASN A 525 9.00 9.52 3.83
CA ASN A 525 10.30 10.11 3.50
C ASN A 525 11.37 9.07 3.15
N LEU A 526 11.22 7.81 3.58
CA LEU A 526 12.03 6.69 3.09
C LEU A 526 11.65 6.25 1.67
N ASN A 527 10.57 6.80 1.11
CA ASN A 527 10.03 6.44 -0.19
C ASN A 527 9.74 4.93 -0.32
N ILE A 528 9.11 4.34 0.71
CA ILE A 528 8.68 2.93 0.68
C ILE A 528 7.21 2.74 1.08
N PHE A 529 6.51 3.80 1.50
CA PHE A 529 5.19 3.74 2.12
C PHE A 529 4.15 3.00 1.26
N ASN A 530 4.07 3.34 -0.02
CA ASN A 530 3.07 2.78 -0.94
C ASN A 530 3.39 1.35 -1.40
N MET A 531 4.58 0.82 -1.07
CA MET A 531 4.97 -0.56 -1.38
C MET A 531 4.62 -1.54 -0.25
N LEU A 532 4.35 -1.03 0.96
CA LEU A 532 4.06 -1.84 2.14
C LEU A 532 2.72 -2.57 1.98
N SER A 533 2.68 -3.81 2.45
CA SER A 533 1.48 -4.64 2.47
C SER A 533 0.50 -4.24 3.58
N THR A 534 1.00 -3.62 4.66
CA THR A 534 0.22 -3.27 5.84
C THR A 534 0.12 -1.76 6.04
N ASN A 535 -1.06 -1.30 6.47
CA ASN A 535 -1.26 0.07 6.99
C ASN A 535 -0.76 0.24 8.43
N ALA A 536 -0.30 -0.84 9.05
CA ALA A 536 0.17 -0.88 10.41
C ALA A 536 1.66 -0.55 10.44
N LEU A 537 1.97 0.74 10.26
CA LEU A 537 3.34 1.30 10.32
C LEU A 537 4.09 0.96 11.61
N GLY A 538 3.35 0.62 12.66
CA GLY A 538 3.92 0.01 13.85
C GLY A 538 4.77 -1.20 13.53
N PHE A 539 4.35 -2.07 12.60
CA PHE A 539 5.05 -3.31 12.28
C PHE A 539 6.32 -3.20 11.43
N VAL A 540 6.56 -2.00 10.90
CA VAL A 540 7.59 -1.70 9.89
C VAL A 540 8.86 -1.13 10.54
N HIS A 541 8.80 -0.77 11.83
CA HIS A 541 9.91 -0.20 12.59
C HIS A 541 10.04 -0.89 13.93
N PHE A 542 11.04 -1.74 14.11
CA PHE A 542 11.26 -2.24 15.45
C PHE A 542 12.68 -2.51 15.81
N ILE A 543 13.02 -2.00 16.99
CA ILE A 543 13.98 -2.64 17.86
C ILE A 543 13.16 -3.45 18.87
N PHE A 544 13.13 -4.78 18.77
CA PHE A 544 12.40 -5.65 19.68
C PHE A 544 13.32 -6.45 20.56
N GLU A 545 12.94 -6.68 21.80
CA GLU A 545 13.54 -7.76 22.59
C GLU A 545 12.89 -9.10 22.20
N ASN A 546 13.68 -10.15 22.00
CA ASN A 546 13.17 -11.51 22.00
C ASN A 546 13.25 -12.08 23.41
N HIS A 547 12.10 -12.26 24.05
CA HIS A 547 12.03 -12.82 25.39
C HIS A 547 12.46 -14.29 25.45
N SER A 548 13.14 -14.65 26.53
CA SER A 548 13.40 -16.05 26.91
C SER A 548 12.08 -16.72 27.31
N LYS A 549 11.69 -17.79 26.60
CA LYS A 549 10.41 -18.51 26.81
C LYS A 549 10.34 -19.32 28.12
N PHE A 550 11.40 -19.33 28.94
CA PHE A 550 11.60 -20.31 30.01
C PHE A 550 11.68 -19.72 31.43
N LEU A 551 11.39 -18.43 31.61
CA LEU A 551 11.45 -17.80 32.93
C LEU A 551 10.06 -17.48 33.47
N LYS A 552 9.68 -18.13 34.57
CA LYS A 552 8.44 -17.84 35.31
C LYS A 552 8.83 -17.18 36.63
N ASP A 553 8.59 -15.88 36.77
CA ASP A 553 8.74 -15.20 38.06
C ASP A 553 7.50 -15.48 38.92
N PHE A 554 7.64 -16.37 39.90
CA PHE A 554 6.54 -16.81 40.75
C PHE A 554 6.10 -15.77 41.79
N SER A 555 6.81 -14.64 41.94
CA SER A 555 6.55 -13.71 43.03
C SER A 555 5.53 -12.60 42.71
N SER A 556 5.17 -12.36 41.44
CA SER A 556 4.41 -11.14 41.10
C SER A 556 3.49 -11.13 39.87
N SER A 557 3.07 -12.26 39.27
CA SER A 557 2.01 -12.19 38.25
C SER A 557 1.01 -13.34 38.26
N SER A 558 -0.25 -12.99 38.47
CA SER A 558 -1.42 -13.83 38.22
C SER A 558 -1.78 -13.92 36.73
N ASN A 559 -1.02 -13.28 35.82
CA ASN A 559 -1.20 -13.37 34.36
C ASN A 559 0.15 -13.41 33.63
N GLY A 560 0.53 -14.62 33.22
CA GLY A 560 1.83 -15.02 32.68
C GLY A 560 2.47 -14.12 31.61
N THR A 561 3.57 -13.48 31.97
CA THR A 561 4.57 -13.05 30.98
C THR A 561 5.97 -13.42 31.43
N TYR A 562 6.80 -13.87 30.48
CA TYR A 562 8.11 -14.49 30.70
C TYR A 562 9.20 -13.45 30.38
N TYR A 563 9.94 -12.95 31.38
CA TYR A 563 10.99 -11.94 31.20
C TYR A 563 12.31 -12.37 31.83
N ASN A 564 13.43 -11.88 31.28
CA ASN A 564 14.77 -12.13 31.79
C ASN A 564 15.25 -11.00 32.69
N ASN A 565 15.12 -11.20 34.01
CA ASN A 565 15.43 -10.21 35.02
C ASN A 565 16.96 -10.07 35.20
N LYS A 566 17.67 -9.53 34.19
CA LYS A 566 19.12 -9.24 34.28
C LYS A 566 19.40 -7.75 34.46
N VAL A 567 18.73 -6.88 33.71
CA VAL A 567 18.96 -5.43 33.74
C VAL A 567 17.66 -4.64 33.86
N ASP A 568 17.72 -3.51 34.56
CA ASP A 568 16.66 -2.51 34.67
C ASP A 568 17.08 -1.23 33.96
N PRO A 569 16.24 -0.66 33.09
CA PRO A 569 16.49 0.65 32.50
C PRO A 569 16.14 1.79 33.47
N THR A 570 17.03 2.76 33.60
CA THR A 570 16.84 4.00 34.37
C THR A 570 16.99 5.20 33.44
N ILE A 571 16.08 6.17 33.54
CA ILE A 571 16.20 7.43 32.79
C ILE A 571 16.79 8.50 33.69
N ASN A 572 17.86 9.10 33.19
CA ASN A 572 18.52 10.24 33.77
C ASN A 572 18.28 11.49 32.91
N GLU A 573 18.81 12.63 33.36
CA GLU A 573 18.70 13.89 32.62
C GLU A 573 19.34 13.80 31.22
N ASN A 574 20.48 13.12 31.09
CA ASN A 574 21.27 13.11 29.86
C ASN A 574 21.35 11.74 29.18
N ASP A 575 20.72 10.70 29.73
CA ASP A 575 20.83 9.35 29.22
C ASP A 575 19.72 8.40 29.68
N ILE A 576 19.70 7.24 29.05
CA ILE A 576 19.10 6.02 29.57
C ILE A 576 20.24 5.07 29.92
N SER A 577 20.30 4.67 31.18
CA SER A 577 21.30 3.75 31.72
C SER A 577 20.68 2.41 32.07
N LEU A 578 21.45 1.33 31.94
CA LEU A 578 21.11 0.00 32.41
C LEU A 578 21.79 -0.26 33.75
N ILE A 579 21.04 -0.75 34.73
CA ILE A 579 21.56 -1.21 36.03
C ILE A 579 21.29 -2.70 36.19
N PRO A 580 22.16 -3.48 36.86
CA PRO A 580 21.85 -4.87 37.18
C PRO A 580 20.62 -4.97 38.09
N THR A 581 19.71 -5.85 37.73
CA THR A 581 18.56 -6.22 38.59
C THR A 581 19.03 -6.91 39.86
N LYS A 582 18.40 -6.58 41.00
CA LYS A 582 18.77 -7.11 42.32
C LYS A 582 18.03 -8.40 42.73
N GLY A 583 17.06 -8.87 41.93
CA GLY A 583 16.24 -10.05 42.24
C GLY A 583 15.52 -10.64 41.03
N GLY A 584 14.89 -11.81 41.21
CA GLY A 584 14.15 -12.53 40.16
C GLY A 584 14.91 -13.70 39.51
N SER A 585 14.21 -14.52 38.73
CA SER A 585 14.82 -15.63 37.99
C SER A 585 15.61 -15.12 36.78
N LYS A 586 16.88 -15.49 36.70
CA LYS A 586 17.78 -15.13 35.60
C LYS A 586 17.91 -16.29 34.62
N SER A 587 17.77 -16.04 33.32
CA SER A 587 18.03 -17.05 32.30
C SER A 587 19.51 -17.02 31.95
N ASN A 588 20.12 -18.21 31.86
CA ASN A 588 21.43 -18.33 31.21
C ASN A 588 21.35 -18.09 29.70
N SER A 589 20.15 -18.03 29.12
CA SER A 589 19.97 -17.59 27.74
C SER A 589 20.13 -16.07 27.67
N PRO A 590 21.00 -15.55 26.78
CA PRO A 590 21.16 -14.12 26.58
C PRO A 590 19.97 -13.54 25.81
N ASP A 591 19.55 -12.35 26.20
CA ASP A 591 18.48 -11.64 25.50
C ASP A 591 18.93 -11.16 24.12
N LEU A 592 17.99 -11.18 23.17
CA LEU A 592 18.25 -10.73 21.80
C LEU A 592 17.48 -9.46 21.50
N ILE A 593 18.10 -8.58 20.72
CA ILE A 593 17.44 -7.46 20.07
C ILE A 593 17.24 -7.80 18.59
N THR A 594 16.05 -7.57 18.06
CA THR A 594 15.78 -7.54 16.62
C THR A 594 15.72 -6.10 16.16
N PHE A 595 16.51 -5.72 15.16
CA PHE A 595 16.28 -4.48 14.40
C PHE A 595 15.55 -4.82 13.10
N LYS A 596 14.49 -4.09 12.77
CA LYS A 596 13.70 -4.23 11.53
C LYS A 596 13.28 -2.87 11.01
N LEU A 597 13.72 -2.52 9.80
CA LEU A 597 13.28 -1.35 9.04
C LEU A 597 13.54 -1.57 7.55
N GLY A 598 12.51 -1.45 6.72
CA GLY A 598 12.64 -1.63 5.27
C GLY A 598 13.19 -3.01 4.89
N TYR A 599 14.25 -3.03 4.09
CA TYR A 599 14.98 -4.23 3.67
C TYR A 599 15.98 -4.77 4.70
N LEU A 600 16.02 -4.19 5.91
CA LEU A 600 16.96 -4.57 6.95
C LEU A 600 16.21 -5.17 8.14
N ALA A 601 16.47 -6.45 8.41
CA ALA A 601 15.94 -7.20 9.54
C ALA A 601 17.02 -8.14 10.09
N VAL A 602 17.40 -7.96 11.35
CA VAL A 602 18.60 -8.59 11.96
C VAL A 602 18.42 -8.81 13.45
N ASN A 603 19.08 -9.84 14.00
CA ASN A 603 19.09 -10.15 15.44
C ASN A 603 20.49 -10.05 16.05
N PHE A 604 20.59 -9.46 17.25
CA PHE A 604 21.82 -9.24 18.01
C PHE A 604 21.69 -9.59 19.48
N LYS A 605 22.78 -10.03 20.13
CA LYS A 605 22.84 -10.21 21.60
C LYS A 605 23.38 -8.94 22.22
N TYR A 606 22.53 -8.12 22.85
CA TYR A 606 23.00 -6.87 23.45
C TYR A 606 23.90 -7.12 24.67
N GLU A 607 23.59 -8.14 25.49
CA GLU A 607 24.41 -8.47 26.68
C GLU A 607 25.87 -8.73 26.31
N LYS A 608 26.09 -9.42 25.20
CA LYS A 608 27.43 -9.69 24.66
C LYS A 608 28.04 -8.46 24.00
N LEU A 609 27.24 -7.71 23.24
CA LEU A 609 27.73 -6.53 22.52
C LEU A 609 28.16 -5.40 23.45
N PHE A 610 27.61 -5.34 24.66
CA PHE A 610 27.89 -4.26 25.62
C PHE A 610 28.58 -4.75 26.89
N ASN A 611 29.01 -6.01 26.97
CA ASN A 611 29.68 -6.60 28.14
C ASN A 611 29.02 -6.19 29.47
N LEU A 612 27.70 -6.34 29.56
CA LEU A 612 26.95 -5.98 30.76
C LEU A 612 27.31 -6.97 31.87
N SER A 613 28.08 -6.52 32.87
CA SER A 613 28.44 -7.36 34.02
C SER A 613 27.48 -7.12 35.18
N GLU A 614 27.20 -8.17 35.96
CA GLU A 614 26.39 -8.04 37.18
C GLU A 614 27.07 -7.19 38.26
N SER A 615 28.38 -6.96 38.15
CA SER A 615 29.19 -6.16 39.07
C SER A 615 29.23 -4.66 38.73
N GLN A 616 28.77 -4.26 37.53
CA GLN A 616 28.73 -2.85 37.13
C GLN A 616 27.61 -2.11 37.87
N LYS A 617 27.89 -0.90 38.37
CA LYS A 617 26.86 -0.07 39.01
C LYS A 617 25.77 0.39 38.03
N SER A 618 26.20 0.78 36.84
CA SER A 618 25.35 1.22 35.72
C SER A 618 26.16 1.27 34.44
N LYS A 619 25.53 1.09 33.29
CA LYS A 619 26.13 1.35 31.97
C LYS A 619 25.19 2.23 31.14
N ILE A 620 25.72 3.34 30.59
CA ILE A 620 24.93 4.19 29.69
C ILE A 620 24.58 3.35 28.47
N PHE A 621 23.30 3.36 28.11
CA PHE A 621 22.81 2.65 26.95
C PHE A 621 22.43 3.60 25.83
N ILE A 622 21.67 4.67 26.09
CA ILE A 622 21.38 5.70 25.09
C ILE A 622 21.76 7.06 25.65
N LYS A 623 22.49 7.85 24.88
CA LYS A 623 22.91 9.19 25.28
C LYS A 623 22.03 10.25 24.61
N PHE A 624 21.53 11.22 25.38
CA PHE A 624 20.86 12.40 24.86
C PHE A 624 21.90 13.47 24.57
N VAL A 625 21.87 14.04 23.35
CA VAL A 625 22.84 15.06 22.89
C VAL A 625 22.18 16.38 22.49
#